data_AF-A0A944C2I5-F1
#
_entry.id   AF-A0A944C2I5-F1
#
_cell.length_a   1.000
_cell.length_b   1.000
_cell.length_c   1.000
_cell.angle_alpha   90.00
_cell.angle_beta   90.00
_cell.angle_gamma   90.00
#
_symmetry.space_group_name_H-M   'P 1'
#
loop_
_entity.id
_entity.type
_entity.pdbx_description
1 polymer ?
#
loop_
_entity_poly.entity_id
_entity_poly.type
_entity_poly.pdbx_seq_one_letter_code
_entity_poly.pdbx_strand_id
1 'polypeptide(L)'
;FTTVAMRMLLDKASNVQEAMDLLEKYNMTADKVKANYHFFMADAKGDFAIVEYTDADITKHPNTMERLQKNDTLRCVTNFYVSPTMANTKHGINQSEHGMARYKTLRENLLKYDYKLTSPLAMWLLSQVAQGPENPELSTGFTQWSQIYNLTRKTVTMSILREYNHAFTFQIE
;
A
#
# COMPACT_ATOMS: atom_id res chain seq x y z
N PHE A 1 5.82 15.09 -6.07
CA PHE A 1 6.55 14.98 -4.79
C PHE A 1 6.61 13.58 -4.19
N THR A 2 5.59 12.71 -4.36
CA THR A 2 5.59 11.34 -3.82
C THR A 2 6.78 10.48 -4.26
N THR A 3 7.21 10.55 -5.53
CA THR A 3 8.38 9.80 -6.04
C THR A 3 9.69 10.21 -5.37
N VAL A 4 9.86 11.51 -5.07
CA VAL A 4 11.05 12.02 -4.35
C VAL A 4 11.02 11.55 -2.90
N ALA A 5 9.84 11.57 -2.26
CA ALA A 5 9.67 11.04 -0.92
C ALA A 5 10.02 9.54 -0.84
N MET A 6 9.55 8.72 -1.79
CA MET A 6 9.93 7.30 -1.84
C MET A 6 11.44 7.09 -1.93
N ARG A 7 12.12 7.82 -2.83
CA ARG A 7 13.58 7.74 -2.97
C ARG A 7 14.29 8.16 -1.68
N MET A 8 13.88 9.29 -1.10
CA MET A 8 14.41 9.78 0.16
C MET A 8 14.27 8.73 1.28
N LEU A 9 13.10 8.11 1.42
CA LEU A 9 12.87 7.09 2.44
C LEU A 9 13.78 5.89 2.25
N LEU A 10 13.85 5.35 1.03
CA LEU A 10 14.68 4.19 0.71
C LEU A 10 16.19 4.48 0.82
N ASP A 11 16.62 5.71 0.60
CA ASP A 11 18.03 6.10 0.66
C ASP A 11 18.50 6.49 2.08
N LYS A 12 17.58 6.88 2.98
CA LYS A 12 17.92 7.52 4.26
C LYS A 12 17.36 6.87 5.51
N ALA A 13 16.35 6.00 5.40
CA ALA A 13 15.74 5.33 6.56
C ALA A 13 16.07 3.83 6.55
N SER A 14 16.47 3.31 7.72
CA SER A 14 16.83 1.90 7.90
C SER A 14 15.67 1.04 8.42
N ASN A 15 14.62 1.66 8.96
CA ASN A 15 13.46 1.01 9.56
C ASN A 15 12.21 1.91 9.45
N VAL A 16 11.05 1.36 9.80
CA VAL A 16 9.77 2.08 9.69
C VAL A 16 9.73 3.33 10.56
N GLN A 17 10.31 3.31 11.76
CA GLN A 17 10.30 4.47 12.66
C GLN A 17 11.10 5.64 12.06
N GLU A 18 12.32 5.39 11.60
CA GLU A 18 13.15 6.39 10.93
C GLU A 18 12.47 6.97 9.68
N ALA A 19 11.74 6.12 8.92
CA ALA A 19 11.00 6.57 7.76
C ALA A 19 9.86 7.54 8.13
N MET A 20 9.14 7.28 9.22
CA MET A 20 8.12 8.19 9.72
C MET A 20 8.72 9.50 10.24
N ASP A 21 9.77 9.44 11.05
CA ASP A 21 10.45 10.62 11.60
C ASP A 21 11.05 11.50 10.49
N LEU A 22 11.43 10.88 9.36
CA LEU A 22 11.90 11.59 8.19
C LEU A 22 10.76 12.28 7.44
N LEU A 23 9.61 11.60 7.27
CA LEU A 23 8.42 12.19 6.63
C LEU A 23 7.86 13.37 7.42
N GLU A 24 7.88 13.32 8.76
CA GLU A 24 7.41 14.43 9.61
C GLU A 24 8.09 15.77 9.34
N LYS A 25 9.31 15.74 8.80
CA LYS A 25 10.09 16.95 8.50
C LYS A 25 9.61 17.67 7.25
N TYR A 26 8.68 17.10 6.49
CA TYR A 26 8.23 17.62 5.21
C TYR A 26 6.72 17.68 5.13
N ASN A 27 6.20 18.83 4.69
CA ASN A 27 4.84 18.88 4.19
C ASN A 27 4.79 18.21 2.82
N MET A 28 3.83 17.30 2.64
CA MET A 28 3.63 16.65 1.34
C MET A 28 2.53 17.36 0.58
N THR A 29 2.80 17.68 -0.68
CA THR A 29 1.77 18.17 -1.61
C THR A 29 1.78 17.28 -2.84
N ALA A 30 0.66 16.61 -3.11
CA ALA A 30 0.47 15.97 -4.41
C ALA A 30 0.06 17.04 -5.43
N ASP A 31 1.01 17.46 -6.25
CA ASP A 31 0.71 18.40 -7.33
C ASP A 31 -0.27 17.77 -8.33
N LYS A 32 -1.28 18.57 -8.70
CA LYS A 32 -2.13 18.43 -9.90
C LYS A 32 -3.03 17.18 -10.03
N VAL A 33 -2.93 16.19 -9.15
CA VAL A 33 -3.81 15.00 -9.20
C VAL A 33 -4.66 14.94 -7.93
N LYS A 34 -5.98 14.99 -8.08
CA LYS A 34 -6.95 14.66 -7.02
C LYS A 34 -6.96 13.14 -6.79
N ALA A 35 -5.83 12.58 -6.38
CA ALA A 35 -5.71 11.17 -6.06
C ALA A 35 -5.38 10.99 -4.58
N ASN A 36 -5.97 9.97 -4.00
CA ASN A 36 -5.64 9.48 -2.67
C ASN A 36 -4.27 8.79 -2.78
N TYR A 37 -3.32 9.13 -1.90
CA TYR A 37 -2.06 8.40 -1.79
C TYR A 37 -1.77 8.09 -0.33
N HIS A 38 -1.23 6.91 -0.10
CA HIS A 38 -0.64 6.51 1.17
C HIS A 38 0.74 5.94 0.92
N PHE A 39 1.62 6.08 1.91
CA PHE A 39 2.83 5.26 2.00
C PHE A 39 2.52 4.07 2.90
N PHE A 40 2.55 2.86 2.35
CA PHE A 40 2.56 1.66 3.16
C PHE A 40 4.00 1.16 3.23
N MET A 41 4.60 1.29 4.40
CA MET A 41 6.01 1.01 4.66
C MET A 41 6.12 -0.21 5.57
N ALA A 42 7.12 -1.05 5.35
CA ALA A 42 7.43 -2.19 6.19
C ALA A 42 8.95 -2.40 6.26
N ASP A 43 9.45 -3.02 7.33
CA ASP A 43 10.87 -3.34 7.47
C ASP A 43 11.12 -4.83 7.78
N ALA A 44 12.41 -5.20 7.78
CA ALA A 44 12.85 -6.58 7.96
C ALA A 44 12.58 -7.16 9.36
N LYS A 45 12.20 -6.33 10.35
CA LYS A 45 11.79 -6.78 11.69
C LYS A 45 10.29 -7.12 11.75
N GLY A 46 9.54 -6.79 10.69
CA GLY A 46 8.10 -7.01 10.61
C GLY A 46 7.27 -5.82 11.09
N ASP A 47 7.91 -4.69 11.39
CA ASP A 47 7.19 -3.44 11.66
C ASP A 47 6.61 -2.89 10.36
N PHE A 48 5.51 -2.16 10.49
CA PHE A 48 4.83 -1.51 9.37
C PHE A 48 4.16 -0.20 9.79
N ALA A 49 3.95 0.68 8.82
CA ALA A 49 3.17 1.89 8.99
C ALA A 49 2.41 2.25 7.72
N ILE A 50 1.19 2.72 7.86
CA ILE A 50 0.48 3.45 6.81
C ILE A 50 0.58 4.94 7.15
N VAL A 51 1.09 5.73 6.21
CA VAL A 51 1.12 7.20 6.31
C VAL A 51 0.18 7.77 5.27
N GLU A 52 -0.76 8.58 5.73
CA GLU A 52 -1.72 9.31 4.92
C GLU A 52 -1.65 10.79 5.25
N TYR A 53 -1.84 11.64 4.24
CA TYR A 53 -2.02 13.07 4.44
C TYR A 53 -3.50 13.37 4.33
N THR A 54 -4.09 14.00 5.34
CA THR A 54 -5.54 14.12 5.51
C THR A 54 -5.99 15.57 5.72
N ASP A 55 -7.26 15.82 5.37
CA ASP A 55 -8.05 16.99 5.75
C ASP A 55 -9.53 16.59 5.71
N ALA A 56 -10.26 16.84 6.80
CA ALA A 56 -11.69 16.53 6.86
C ALA A 56 -12.51 17.32 5.82
N ASP A 57 -12.02 18.50 5.43
CA ASP A 57 -12.52 19.25 4.29
C ASP A 57 -11.81 18.78 3.01
N ILE A 58 -12.44 17.82 2.32
CA ILE A 58 -11.94 17.24 1.07
C ILE A 58 -11.81 18.24 -0.10
N THR A 59 -12.21 19.50 0.08
CA THR A 59 -11.97 20.57 -0.90
C THR A 59 -10.59 21.22 -0.73
N LYS A 60 -9.97 21.06 0.43
CA LYS A 60 -8.63 21.57 0.75
C LYS A 60 -7.54 20.58 0.38
N HIS A 61 -6.32 21.10 0.31
CA HIS A 61 -5.14 20.26 0.18
C HIS A 61 -4.82 19.61 1.54
N PRO A 62 -4.76 18.27 1.61
CA PRO A 62 -4.41 17.60 2.84
C PRO A 62 -2.98 17.95 3.25
N ASN A 63 -2.81 18.45 4.47
CA ASN A 63 -1.52 18.89 5.01
C ASN A 63 -1.21 18.26 6.39
N THR A 64 -2.12 17.44 6.92
CA THR A 64 -1.94 16.78 8.21
C THR A 64 -1.46 15.36 7.97
N MET A 65 -0.27 15.03 8.47
CA MET A 65 0.27 13.67 8.38
C MET A 65 -0.32 12.79 9.49
N GLU A 66 -1.13 11.81 9.11
CA GLU A 66 -1.60 10.74 10.00
C GLU A 66 -0.78 9.47 9.80
N ARG A 67 -0.47 8.82 10.92
CA ARG A 67 0.33 7.58 10.99
C ARG A 67 -0.50 6.50 11.65
N LEU A 68 -0.63 5.37 10.97
CA LEU A 68 -1.35 4.21 11.48
C LEU A 68 -0.36 3.05 11.62
N GLN A 69 -0.22 2.58 12.86
CA GLN A 69 0.64 1.45 13.23
C GLN A 69 -0.06 0.57 14.27
N LYS A 70 0.47 -0.63 14.51
CA LYS A 70 0.18 -1.47 15.70
C LYS A 70 -1.26 -1.95 15.89
N ASN A 71 -2.16 -1.68 14.94
CA ASN A 71 -3.41 -2.42 14.83
C ASN A 71 -3.21 -3.55 13.81
N ASP A 72 -3.24 -4.80 14.28
CA ASP A 72 -2.98 -5.99 13.45
C ASP A 72 -3.87 -6.06 12.20
N THR A 73 -5.00 -5.37 12.22
CA THR A 73 -5.98 -5.39 11.12
C THR A 73 -5.64 -4.45 9.94
N LEU A 74 -4.69 -3.52 10.10
CA LEU A 74 -4.30 -2.55 9.07
C LEU A 74 -3.01 -2.94 8.31
N ARG A 75 -2.93 -4.19 7.88
CA ARG A 75 -1.77 -4.75 7.14
C ARG A 75 -1.93 -4.76 5.61
N CYS A 76 -2.93 -4.08 5.10
CA CYS A 76 -3.12 -3.87 3.66
C CYS A 76 -3.85 -2.57 3.40
N VAL A 77 -3.69 -2.06 2.18
CA VAL A 77 -4.29 -0.83 1.69
C VAL A 77 -4.67 -0.99 0.21
N THR A 78 -5.66 -0.23 -0.26
CA THR A 78 -6.04 -0.21 -1.69
C THR A 78 -6.14 1.22 -2.22
N ASN A 79 -7.31 1.74 -2.59
CA ASN A 79 -7.45 3.03 -3.28
C ASN A 79 -8.28 4.06 -2.51
N PHE A 80 -8.40 3.88 -1.19
CA PHE A 80 -9.10 4.76 -0.27
C PHE A 80 -8.29 4.99 1.01
N TYR A 81 -8.65 6.04 1.76
CA TYR A 81 -8.04 6.38 3.04
C TYR A 81 -8.53 5.46 4.16
N VAL A 82 -7.61 5.02 5.01
CA VAL A 82 -7.91 4.27 6.24
C VAL A 82 -7.82 5.11 7.50
N SER A 83 -7.33 6.35 7.40
CA SER A 83 -7.20 7.27 8.53
C SER A 83 -8.54 7.73 9.10
N PRO A 84 -8.65 7.85 10.44
CA PRO A 84 -9.87 8.30 11.11
C PRO A 84 -10.47 9.60 10.56
N THR A 85 -9.64 10.62 10.28
CA THR A 85 -10.10 11.93 9.77
C THR A 85 -10.84 11.79 8.44
N MET A 86 -10.42 10.86 7.59
CA MET A 86 -11.00 10.67 6.27
C MET A 86 -12.12 9.62 6.26
N ALA A 87 -12.29 8.84 7.33
CA ALA A 87 -13.07 7.59 7.33
C ALA A 87 -14.50 7.74 6.78
N ASN A 88 -15.18 8.83 7.12
CA ASN A 88 -16.56 9.13 6.73
C ASN A 88 -16.67 10.06 5.50
N THR A 89 -15.55 10.43 4.89
CA THR A 89 -15.55 11.15 3.61
C THR A 89 -15.76 10.17 2.45
N LYS A 90 -16.13 10.66 1.27
CA LYS A 90 -16.29 9.83 0.05
C LYS A 90 -15.02 9.09 -0.39
N HIS A 91 -13.86 9.43 0.16
CA HIS A 91 -12.57 8.79 -0.11
C HIS A 91 -12.10 7.89 1.04
N GLY A 92 -12.86 7.80 2.13
CA GLY A 92 -12.53 7.01 3.31
C GLY A 92 -13.07 5.59 3.27
N ILE A 93 -12.54 4.76 4.17
CA ILE A 93 -12.88 3.34 4.32
C ILE A 93 -14.38 3.06 4.53
N ASN A 94 -15.15 3.97 5.15
CA ASN A 94 -16.56 3.71 5.42
C ASN A 94 -17.49 4.03 4.24
N GLN A 95 -17.03 4.81 3.25
CA GLN A 95 -17.87 5.29 2.13
C GLN A 95 -17.33 4.90 0.75
N SER A 96 -16.07 4.46 0.66
CA SER A 96 -15.45 4.11 -0.63
C SER A 96 -15.90 2.73 -1.11
N GLU A 97 -16.51 2.66 -2.28
CA GLU A 97 -16.80 1.39 -2.97
C GLU A 97 -15.60 0.90 -3.78
N HIS A 98 -14.88 1.84 -4.39
CA HIS A 98 -13.77 1.55 -5.28
C HIS A 98 -12.57 0.95 -4.52
N GLY A 99 -12.11 -0.24 -4.94
CA GLY A 99 -11.04 -0.99 -4.27
C GLY A 99 -11.50 -1.80 -3.04
N MET A 100 -12.74 -1.62 -2.57
CA MET A 100 -13.25 -2.28 -1.36
C MET A 100 -13.31 -3.80 -1.49
N ALA A 101 -13.73 -4.33 -2.64
CA ALA A 101 -13.77 -5.79 -2.84
C ALA A 101 -12.37 -6.41 -2.69
N ARG A 102 -11.35 -5.83 -3.35
CA ARG A 102 -9.94 -6.25 -3.22
C ARG A 102 -9.46 -6.14 -1.78
N TYR A 103 -9.79 -5.04 -1.10
CA TYR A 103 -9.44 -4.83 0.29
C TYR A 103 -10.02 -5.91 1.21
N LYS A 104 -11.30 -6.25 1.06
CA LYS A 104 -11.94 -7.33 1.83
C LYS A 104 -11.27 -8.68 1.56
N THR A 105 -11.03 -9.03 0.29
CA THR A 105 -10.31 -10.27 -0.06
C THR A 105 -8.92 -10.33 0.56
N LEU A 106 -8.16 -9.23 0.52
CA LEU A 106 -6.85 -9.13 1.16
C LEU A 106 -6.97 -9.32 2.68
N ARG A 107 -7.84 -8.54 3.35
CA ARG A 107 -8.07 -8.59 4.79
C ARG A 107 -8.44 -10.00 5.26
N GLU A 108 -9.41 -10.62 4.61
CA GLU A 108 -9.92 -11.96 4.97
C GLU A 108 -8.83 -13.02 4.84
N ASN A 109 -8.07 -13.02 3.75
CA ASN A 109 -7.01 -14.00 3.55
C ASN A 109 -5.80 -13.74 4.44
N LEU A 110 -5.40 -12.47 4.63
CA LEU A 110 -4.34 -12.12 5.56
C LEU A 110 -4.68 -12.59 6.98
N LEU A 111 -5.91 -12.36 7.45
CA LEU A 111 -6.38 -12.83 8.76
C LEU A 111 -6.45 -14.36 8.83
N LYS A 112 -6.97 -15.02 7.78
CA LYS A 112 -7.06 -16.49 7.69
C LYS A 112 -5.70 -17.17 7.88
N TYR A 113 -4.62 -16.53 7.41
CA TYR A 113 -3.26 -17.05 7.51
C TYR A 113 -2.45 -16.41 8.64
N ASP A 114 -3.10 -15.77 9.62
CA ASP A 114 -2.44 -15.11 10.77
C ASP A 114 -1.29 -14.17 10.33
N TYR A 115 -1.49 -13.49 9.18
CA TYR A 115 -0.54 -12.59 8.56
C TYR A 115 0.83 -13.21 8.23
N LYS A 116 0.95 -14.54 8.22
CA LYS A 116 2.18 -15.31 7.97
C LYS A 116 2.08 -16.08 6.66
N LEU A 117 2.05 -15.35 5.55
CA LEU A 117 1.98 -15.96 4.22
C LEU A 117 3.39 -16.32 3.73
N THR A 118 3.53 -17.51 3.15
CA THR A 118 4.72 -17.86 2.36
C THR A 118 4.71 -17.06 1.05
N SER A 119 5.87 -16.89 0.40
CA SER A 119 5.93 -16.15 -0.87
C SER A 119 4.99 -16.70 -1.96
N PRO A 120 4.85 -18.04 -2.15
CA PRO A 120 3.87 -18.58 -3.10
C PRO A 120 2.43 -18.22 -2.74
N LEU A 121 2.07 -18.30 -1.45
CA LEU A 121 0.72 -17.98 -0.98
C LEU A 121 0.41 -16.48 -1.10
N ALA A 122 1.39 -15.62 -0.83
CA ALA A 122 1.27 -14.18 -1.02
C ALA A 122 1.09 -13.83 -2.51
N MET A 123 1.85 -14.47 -3.41
CA MET A 123 1.67 -14.28 -4.85
C MET A 123 0.31 -14.77 -5.35
N TRP A 124 -0.17 -15.92 -4.85
CA TRP A 124 -1.54 -16.37 -5.11
C TRP A 124 -2.57 -15.36 -4.62
N LEU A 125 -2.40 -14.79 -3.42
CA LEU A 125 -3.33 -13.78 -2.90
C LEU A 125 -3.34 -12.53 -3.79
N LEU A 126 -2.17 -12.08 -4.27
CA LEU A 126 -2.09 -10.99 -5.26
C LEU A 126 -2.83 -11.36 -6.56
N SER A 127 -2.80 -12.62 -6.98
CA SER A 127 -3.56 -13.07 -8.16
C SER A 127 -5.06 -12.99 -7.96
N GLN A 128 -5.56 -13.19 -6.74
CA GLN A 128 -6.99 -13.11 -6.43
C GLN A 128 -7.53 -11.68 -6.52
N VAL A 129 -6.67 -10.69 -6.31
CA VAL A 129 -7.06 -9.26 -6.33
C VAL A 129 -6.51 -8.51 -7.54
N ALA A 130 -5.93 -9.22 -8.50
CA ALA A 130 -5.47 -8.64 -9.76
C ALA A 130 -6.66 -8.22 -10.62
N GLN A 131 -6.51 -7.10 -11.33
CA GLN A 131 -7.55 -6.55 -12.20
C GLN A 131 -7.14 -6.70 -13.66
N GLY A 132 -8.09 -7.01 -14.53
CA GLY A 132 -7.89 -7.12 -15.96
C GLY A 132 -9.04 -6.51 -16.77
N PRO A 133 -9.10 -6.78 -18.08
CA PRO A 133 -10.11 -6.24 -18.98
C PRO A 133 -11.52 -6.79 -18.71
N GLU A 134 -11.66 -7.79 -17.84
CA GLU A 134 -12.92 -8.49 -17.63
C GLU A 134 -13.97 -7.62 -16.90
N ASN A 135 -13.52 -6.63 -16.11
CA ASN A 135 -14.38 -5.73 -15.34
C ASN A 135 -13.87 -4.28 -15.38
N PRO A 136 -13.96 -3.57 -16.53
CA PRO A 136 -13.32 -2.27 -16.73
C PRO A 136 -13.86 -1.17 -15.81
N GLU A 137 -15.15 -1.20 -15.47
CA GLU A 137 -15.80 -0.18 -14.61
C GLU A 137 -15.34 -0.24 -13.14
N LEU A 138 -14.92 -1.43 -12.68
CA LEU A 138 -14.39 -1.65 -11.33
C LEU A 138 -12.86 -1.57 -11.28
N SER A 139 -12.21 -1.45 -12.43
CA SER A 139 -10.77 -1.49 -12.59
C SER A 139 -10.13 -0.15 -12.25
N THR A 140 -9.00 -0.18 -11.53
CA THR A 140 -8.09 0.98 -11.41
C THR A 140 -7.14 1.11 -12.61
N GLY A 141 -7.28 0.23 -13.60
CA GLY A 141 -6.27 -0.10 -14.59
C GLY A 141 -5.88 -1.57 -14.47
N PHE A 142 -5.41 -2.17 -15.56
CA PHE A 142 -5.01 -3.57 -15.55
C PHE A 142 -3.75 -3.77 -14.73
N THR A 143 -3.70 -4.80 -13.90
CA THR A 143 -2.51 -5.15 -13.12
C THR A 143 -1.36 -5.46 -14.06
N GLN A 144 -0.38 -4.54 -14.12
CA GLN A 144 0.79 -4.66 -14.99
C GLN A 144 1.85 -5.57 -14.38
N TRP A 145 1.96 -5.63 -13.06
CA TRP A 145 2.89 -6.49 -12.33
C TRP A 145 2.41 -6.76 -10.91
N SER A 146 2.89 -7.85 -10.34
CA SER A 146 2.71 -8.26 -8.94
C SER A 146 4.07 -8.60 -8.34
N GLN A 147 4.37 -8.09 -7.14
CA GLN A 147 5.69 -8.19 -6.54
C GLN A 147 5.63 -8.66 -5.08
N ILE A 148 6.55 -9.53 -4.69
CA ILE A 148 6.75 -9.99 -3.32
C ILE A 148 8.18 -9.66 -2.90
N TYR A 149 8.32 -8.79 -1.91
CA TYR A 149 9.60 -8.44 -1.31
C TYR A 149 9.88 -9.32 -0.09
N ASN A 150 11.03 -9.98 -0.05
CA ASN A 150 11.57 -10.58 1.16
C ASN A 150 12.59 -9.63 1.77
N LEU A 151 12.17 -8.92 2.81
CA LEU A 151 12.96 -7.83 3.40
C LEU A 151 14.20 -8.33 4.17
N THR A 152 14.16 -9.54 4.72
CA THR A 152 15.32 -10.16 5.39
C THR A 152 16.37 -10.62 4.40
N ARG A 153 15.94 -11.24 3.29
CA ARG A 153 16.85 -11.75 2.24
C ARG A 153 17.22 -10.71 1.20
N LYS A 154 16.59 -9.54 1.23
CA LYS A 154 16.75 -8.44 0.24
C LYS A 154 16.50 -8.92 -1.20
N THR A 155 15.45 -9.72 -1.39
CA THR A 155 15.03 -10.22 -2.70
C THR A 155 13.65 -9.70 -3.09
N VAL A 156 13.39 -9.56 -4.38
CA VAL A 156 12.05 -9.33 -4.91
C VAL A 156 11.73 -10.39 -5.97
N THR A 157 10.57 -11.02 -5.83
CA THR A 157 9.99 -11.90 -6.86
C THR A 157 8.83 -11.19 -7.53
N MET A 158 8.85 -11.12 -8.86
CA MET A 158 7.88 -10.38 -9.66
C MET A 158 7.25 -11.25 -10.75
N SER A 159 5.95 -11.10 -10.95
CA SER A 159 5.22 -11.59 -12.14
C SER A 159 4.69 -10.39 -12.92
N ILE A 160 4.71 -10.48 -14.25
CA ILE A 160 4.34 -9.42 -15.19
C ILE A 160 3.01 -9.81 -15.87
N LEU A 161 2.13 -8.84 -16.13
CA LEU A 161 0.86 -8.99 -16.87
C LEU A 161 -0.06 -10.12 -16.37
N ARG A 162 -0.02 -10.44 -15.06
CA ARG A 162 -0.79 -11.52 -14.43
C ARG A 162 -0.38 -12.94 -14.89
N GLU A 163 0.79 -13.10 -15.52
CA GLU A 163 1.35 -14.40 -15.86
C GLU A 163 2.01 -15.06 -14.63
N TYR A 164 1.23 -15.49 -13.66
CA TYR A 164 1.73 -15.99 -12.37
C TYR A 164 2.56 -17.29 -12.45
N ASN A 165 2.52 -17.98 -13.60
CA ASN A 165 3.37 -19.14 -13.87
C ASN A 165 4.80 -18.75 -14.31
N HIS A 166 5.02 -17.47 -14.62
CA HIS A 166 6.32 -16.91 -14.99
C HIS A 166 6.72 -15.84 -13.95
N ALA A 167 7.77 -16.11 -13.18
CA ALA A 167 8.25 -15.20 -12.15
C ALA A 167 9.76 -14.96 -12.28
N PHE A 168 10.16 -13.71 -12.10
CA PHE A 168 11.55 -13.27 -12.09
C PHE A 168 11.94 -12.91 -10.66
N THR A 169 13.14 -13.33 -10.22
CA THR A 169 13.65 -12.98 -8.89
C THR A 169 14.94 -12.18 -9.03
N PHE A 170 14.99 -11.06 -8.31
CA PHE A 170 16.16 -10.18 -8.20
C PHE A 170 16.60 -10.11 -6.75
N GLN A 171 17.89 -9.90 -6.54
CA GLN A 171 18.50 -9.79 -5.22
C GLN A 171 19.48 -8.61 -5.22
N ILE A 172 19.53 -7.90 -4.09
CA ILE A 172 20.56 -6.88 -3.85
C ILE A 172 21.73 -7.57 -3.15
N GLU A 173 22.92 -7.40 -3.69
CA GLU A 173 24.20 -7.84 -3.11
C GLU A 173 24.60 -6.99 -1.88
#